data_AF-A0A372Q154-F1
#
_entry.id   AF-A0A372Q154-F1
#
_cell.length_a   1.000
_cell.length_b   1.000
_cell.length_c   1.000
_cell.angle_alpha   90.00
_cell.angle_beta   90.00
_cell.angle_gamma   90.00
#
_symmetry.space_group_name_H-M   'P 1'
#
loop_
_entity.id
_entity.type
_entity.pdbx_description
1 polymer ?
#
loop_
_entity_poly.entity_id
_entity_poly.type
_entity_poly.pdbx_seq_one_letter_code
_entity_poly.pdbx_strand_id
1 'polypeptide(L)'
;MDTETINEICQEWGINDPEMFASATLMKPYNPKTALHIATNQKFSLKDAYEMQMALKERIKKFLSNTELIPRELIFVGRNMNIVRSLNRELGSPVNRINIMGNWAVKGLGSDWTNWGGNAKTFNEKQQQLLGKEGSLMGFFSQLSFVLQSRFNYWLFRGTLLFISIGFYLTKVRESIETWINGRDGNSRGFEDVLDDRMKQTIEEKFGVVLDQKVFEG
;
A
#
# COMPACT_ATOMS: atom_id res chain seq x y z
N MET A 1 -1.29 10.75 -11.21
CA MET A 1 -2.23 9.77 -10.62
C MET A 1 -3.61 10.19 -11.06
N ASP A 2 -4.49 9.26 -11.41
CA ASP A 2 -5.83 9.56 -11.93
C ASP A 2 -6.78 9.92 -10.78
N THR A 3 -6.88 11.20 -10.46
CA THR A 3 -7.69 11.72 -9.35
C THR A 3 -9.20 11.56 -9.61
N GLU A 4 -9.63 11.58 -10.87
CA GLU A 4 -11.04 11.45 -11.23
C GLU A 4 -11.53 10.04 -10.94
N THR A 5 -10.82 9.02 -11.43
CA THR A 5 -11.15 7.62 -11.14
C THR A 5 -11.09 7.32 -9.64
N ILE A 6 -10.17 7.93 -8.88
CA ILE A 6 -10.13 7.77 -7.41
C ILE A 6 -11.38 8.37 -6.76
N ASN A 7 -11.83 9.54 -7.20
CA ASN A 7 -13.04 10.18 -6.69
C ASN A 7 -14.28 9.35 -7.01
N GLU A 8 -14.39 8.81 -8.23
CA GLU A 8 -15.47 7.91 -8.64
C GLU A 8 -15.57 6.70 -7.69
N ILE A 9 -14.46 5.99 -7.48
CA ILE A 9 -14.40 4.82 -6.59
C ILE A 9 -14.74 5.21 -5.14
N CYS A 10 -14.23 6.36 -4.66
CA CYS A 10 -14.52 6.82 -3.30
C CYS A 10 -16.01 7.11 -3.12
N GLN A 11 -16.68 7.71 -4.10
CA GLN A 11 -18.12 7.95 -4.06
C GLN A 11 -18.91 6.64 -4.06
N GLU A 12 -18.52 5.67 -4.89
CA GLU A 12 -19.13 4.34 -4.91
C GLU A 12 -19.02 3.62 -3.56
N TRP A 13 -17.90 3.78 -2.85
CA TRP A 13 -17.65 3.16 -1.54
C TRP A 13 -18.19 3.98 -0.36
N GLY A 14 -18.84 5.12 -0.63
CA GLY A 14 -19.37 6.01 0.42
C GLY A 14 -18.30 6.79 1.20
N ILE A 15 -17.10 6.92 0.64
CA ILE A 15 -15.96 7.63 1.22
C ILE A 15 -16.00 9.10 0.79
N ASN A 16 -16.37 9.98 1.71
CA ASN A 16 -16.51 11.42 1.46
C ASN A 16 -15.21 12.24 1.58
N ASP A 17 -14.06 11.59 1.78
CA ASP A 17 -12.74 12.22 1.79
C ASP A 17 -11.71 11.38 0.99
N PRO A 18 -11.63 11.59 -0.34
CA PRO A 18 -10.73 10.86 -1.22
C PRO A 18 -9.24 11.12 -0.93
N GLU A 19 -8.89 12.33 -0.46
CA GLU A 19 -7.50 12.66 -0.10
C GLU A 19 -7.05 11.89 1.15
N MET A 20 -7.94 11.77 2.14
CA MET A 20 -7.70 10.96 3.33
C MET A 20 -7.58 9.48 2.95
N PHE A 21 -8.45 8.98 2.05
CA PHE A 21 -8.37 7.61 1.56
C PHE A 21 -7.05 7.31 0.85
N ALA A 22 -6.64 8.19 -0.07
CA ALA A 22 -5.37 8.07 -0.76
C ALA A 22 -4.18 8.14 0.22
N SER A 23 -4.24 9.03 1.21
CA SER A 23 -3.19 9.16 2.22
C SER A 23 -3.08 7.93 3.12
N ALA A 24 -4.22 7.36 3.52
CA ALA A 24 -4.28 6.14 4.32
C ALA A 24 -3.73 4.93 3.56
N THR A 25 -4.09 4.80 2.28
CA THR A 25 -3.62 3.70 1.42
C THR A 25 -2.12 3.80 1.14
N LEU A 26 -1.62 5.01 0.89
CA LEU A 26 -0.20 5.24 0.61
C LEU A 26 0.67 5.28 1.88
N MET A 27 0.04 5.29 3.06
CA MET A 27 0.69 5.49 4.36
C MET A 27 1.62 6.72 4.37
N LYS A 28 1.22 7.76 3.63
CA LYS A 28 1.91 9.06 3.51
C LYS A 28 0.90 10.13 3.12
N PRO A 29 1.09 11.40 3.48
CA PRO A 29 0.19 12.45 3.05
C PRO A 29 0.18 12.52 1.52
N TYR A 30 -1.02 12.43 0.93
CA TYR A 30 -1.21 12.53 -0.51
C TYR A 30 -0.87 13.93 -1.02
N ASN A 31 -1.36 14.95 -0.31
CA ASN A 31 -1.03 16.35 -0.54
C ASN A 31 -0.21 16.87 0.65
N PRO A 32 0.96 17.50 0.42
CA PRO A 32 1.76 18.08 1.49
C PRO A 32 0.98 19.06 2.36
N LYS A 33 0.00 19.78 1.79
CA LYS A 33 -0.86 20.72 2.52
C LYS A 33 -1.85 20.03 3.49
N THR A 34 -2.15 18.76 3.23
CA THR A 34 -3.03 17.91 4.05
C THR A 34 -2.21 17.10 5.05
N ALA A 35 -0.87 17.14 4.97
CA ALA A 35 -0.02 16.65 6.04
C ALA A 35 -0.31 17.46 7.30
N LEU A 36 -0.59 16.78 8.41
CA LEU A 36 -0.62 17.42 9.73
C LEU A 36 0.80 17.94 9.98
N HIS A 37 1.05 19.20 9.66
CA HIS A 37 2.31 19.87 9.97
C HIS A 37 2.37 20.08 11.48
N ILE A 38 2.79 19.07 12.23
CA ILE A 38 3.24 19.26 13.60
C ILE A 38 4.54 20.04 13.47
N ALA A 39 4.49 21.33 13.79
CA ALA A 39 5.67 22.17 13.83
C ALA A 39 6.66 21.56 14.84
N THR A 40 7.70 20.93 14.33
CA THR A 40 8.71 20.14 15.06
C THR A 40 9.48 20.96 16.12
N ASN A 41 9.25 22.28 16.19
CA ASN A 41 9.98 23.22 17.04
C ASN A 41 9.19 23.78 18.24
N GLN A 42 7.93 23.40 18.44
CA GLN A 42 7.17 23.80 19.64
C GLN A 42 6.94 22.60 20.56
N LYS A 43 7.06 22.81 21.87
CA LYS A 43 6.78 21.80 22.90
C LYS A 43 5.38 21.25 22.65
N PHE A 44 5.31 19.99 22.22
CA PHE A 44 4.07 19.26 21.99
C PHE A 44 3.20 19.34 23.25
N SER A 45 2.16 20.19 23.20
CA SER A 45 1.28 20.42 24.34
C SER A 45 0.20 19.34 24.38
N LEU A 46 -0.28 19.00 25.58
CA LEU A 46 -1.48 18.16 25.74
C LEU A 46 -2.68 18.76 24.99
N LYS A 47 -2.72 20.09 24.86
CA LYS A 47 -3.74 20.80 24.10
C LYS A 47 -3.63 20.51 22.59
N ASP A 48 -2.43 20.51 22.04
CA ASP A 48 -2.19 20.23 20.61
C ASP A 48 -2.53 18.77 20.29
N ALA A 49 -2.18 17.85 21.18
CA ALA A 49 -2.56 16.44 21.07
C ALA A 49 -4.09 16.25 21.07
N TYR A 50 -4.79 16.98 21.94
CA TYR A 50 -6.25 16.95 22.02
C TYR A 50 -6.90 17.53 20.76
N GLU A 51 -6.43 18.68 20.27
CA GLU A 51 -6.92 19.29 19.04
C GLU A 51 -6.69 18.36 17.83
N MET A 52 -5.54 17.68 17.78
CA MET A 52 -5.25 16.68 16.76
C MET A 52 -6.20 15.46 16.85
N GLN A 53 -6.46 14.94 18.04
CA GLN A 53 -7.40 13.83 18.24
C GLN A 53 -8.82 14.22 17.81
N MET A 54 -9.25 15.43 18.13
CA MET A 54 -10.55 15.96 17.71
C MET A 54 -10.64 16.12 16.19
N ALA A 55 -9.62 16.69 15.55
CA ALA A 55 -9.56 16.83 14.11
C ALA A 55 -9.56 15.47 13.39
N LEU A 56 -8.82 14.48 13.91
CA LEU A 56 -8.84 13.12 13.39
C LEU A 56 -10.21 12.47 13.55
N LYS A 57 -10.86 12.63 14.71
CA LYS A 57 -12.20 12.09 14.96
C LYS A 57 -13.23 12.68 14.01
N GLU A 58 -13.20 13.99 13.77
CA GLU A 58 -14.08 14.65 12.80
C GLU A 58 -13.84 14.14 11.37
N ARG A 59 -12.58 13.96 10.98
CA ARG A 59 -12.21 13.36 9.69
C ARG A 59 -12.69 11.93 9.55
N ILE A 60 -12.52 11.09 10.57
CA ILE A 60 -13.04 9.71 10.58
C ILE A 60 -14.57 9.69 10.47
N LYS A 61 -15.26 10.60 11.17
CA LYS A 61 -16.72 10.73 11.05
C LYS A 61 -17.14 11.12 9.64
N LYS A 62 -16.42 12.06 9.01
CA LYS A 62 -16.65 12.43 7.60
C LYS A 62 -16.36 11.25 6.66
N PHE A 63 -15.28 10.52 6.90
CA PHE A 63 -14.86 9.36 6.13
C PHE A 63 -15.90 8.23 6.18
N LEU A 64 -16.47 7.95 7.36
CA LEU A 64 -17.46 6.89 7.61
C LEU A 64 -18.91 7.39 7.54
N SER A 65 -19.20 8.42 6.75
CA SER A 65 -20.56 8.99 6.71
C SER A 65 -21.58 8.07 6.03
N ASN A 66 -21.17 7.30 5.03
CA ASN A 66 -22.02 6.34 4.32
C ASN A 66 -21.48 4.91 4.47
N THR A 67 -21.51 4.37 5.69
CA THR A 67 -20.96 3.04 6.01
C THR A 67 -21.63 1.89 5.26
N GLU A 68 -22.89 2.06 4.83
CA GLU A 68 -23.65 1.04 4.10
C GLU A 68 -23.07 0.75 2.69
N LEU A 69 -22.37 1.72 2.10
CA LEU A 69 -21.76 1.60 0.77
C LEU A 69 -20.38 0.93 0.79
N ILE A 70 -19.75 0.82 1.97
CA ILE A 70 -18.42 0.21 2.08
C ILE A 70 -18.52 -1.27 1.71
N PRO A 71 -17.73 -1.76 0.73
CA PRO A 71 -17.71 -3.18 0.38
C PRO A 71 -17.36 -4.04 1.60
N ARG A 72 -18.23 -5.00 1.93
CA ARG A 72 -18.04 -5.87 3.11
C ARG A 72 -16.79 -6.74 2.98
N GLU A 73 -16.43 -7.07 1.74
CA GLU A 73 -15.23 -7.81 1.36
C GLU A 73 -13.95 -7.09 1.84
N LEU A 74 -13.93 -5.75 1.80
CA LEU A 74 -12.77 -4.97 2.24
C LEU A 74 -12.50 -5.13 3.74
N ILE A 75 -13.56 -5.25 4.55
CA ILE A 75 -13.46 -5.51 5.99
C ILE A 75 -12.86 -6.90 6.22
N PHE A 76 -13.28 -7.91 5.45
CA PHE A 76 -12.73 -9.25 5.55
C PHE A 76 -11.24 -9.30 5.17
N VAL A 77 -10.85 -8.60 4.10
CA VAL A 77 -9.45 -8.48 3.69
C VAL A 77 -8.62 -7.80 4.78
N GLY A 78 -9.09 -6.66 5.32
CA GLY A 78 -8.39 -5.95 6.40
C GLY A 78 -8.22 -6.81 7.66
N ARG A 79 -9.28 -7.53 8.07
CA ARG A 79 -9.20 -8.48 9.21
C ARG A 79 -8.20 -9.60 8.94
N ASN A 80 -8.20 -10.18 7.75
CA ASN A 80 -7.24 -11.22 7.38
C ASN A 80 -5.79 -10.68 7.44
N MET A 81 -5.54 -9.50 6.87
CA MET A 81 -4.23 -8.85 6.90
C MET A 81 -3.73 -8.64 8.34
N ASN A 82 -4.60 -8.15 9.24
CA ASN A 82 -4.25 -7.93 10.65
C ASN A 82 -3.98 -9.23 11.41
N ILE A 83 -4.77 -10.28 11.19
CA ILE A 83 -4.56 -11.58 11.85
C ILE A 83 -3.22 -12.20 11.41
N VAL A 84 -2.98 -12.25 10.10
CA VAL A 84 -1.72 -12.79 9.55
C VAL A 84 -0.54 -11.97 10.04
N ARG A 85 -0.72 -10.65 10.20
CA ARG A 85 0.27 -9.76 10.79
C ARG A 85 0.59 -10.06 12.24
N SER A 86 -0.43 -10.14 13.09
CA SER A 86 -0.24 -10.44 14.51
C SER A 86 0.45 -11.80 14.71
N LEU A 87 0.01 -12.83 13.99
CA LEU A 87 0.63 -14.16 14.03
C LEU A 87 2.08 -14.16 13.53
N ASN A 88 2.36 -13.39 12.46
CA ASN A 88 3.74 -13.21 12.00
C ASN A 88 4.59 -12.48 13.04
N ARG A 89 4.05 -11.53 13.80
CA ARG A 89 4.82 -10.89 14.86
C ARG A 89 5.13 -11.88 15.99
N GLU A 90 4.11 -12.60 16.46
CA GLU A 90 4.22 -13.55 17.57
C GLU A 90 5.15 -14.73 17.29
N LEU A 91 5.13 -15.28 16.07
CA LEU A 91 5.90 -16.46 15.69
C LEU A 91 7.26 -16.13 15.04
N GLY A 92 7.72 -14.89 15.12
CA GLY A 92 8.98 -14.45 14.51
C GLY A 92 8.96 -14.45 12.98
N SER A 93 7.80 -14.24 12.37
CA SER A 93 7.58 -14.05 10.91
C SER A 93 7.86 -15.28 10.05
N PRO A 94 7.16 -16.40 10.26
CA PRO A 94 7.38 -17.62 9.48
C PRO A 94 6.91 -17.50 8.02
N VAL A 95 6.01 -16.56 7.71
CA VAL A 95 5.36 -16.46 6.39
C VAL A 95 5.65 -15.11 5.73
N ASN A 96 6.08 -15.13 4.47
CA ASN A 96 6.19 -13.92 3.65
C ASN A 96 4.82 -13.47 3.14
N ARG A 97 4.04 -12.81 4.01
CA ARG A 97 2.67 -12.41 3.68
C ARG A 97 2.60 -11.39 2.54
N ILE A 98 3.58 -10.51 2.41
CA ILE A 98 3.62 -9.45 1.39
C ILE A 98 3.70 -10.07 -0.01
N ASN A 99 4.57 -11.06 -0.19
CA ASN A 99 4.70 -11.76 -1.46
C ASN A 99 3.45 -12.58 -1.79
N ILE A 100 2.91 -13.32 -0.82
CA ILE A 100 1.71 -14.15 -1.02
C ILE A 100 0.50 -13.28 -1.39
N MET A 101 0.24 -12.21 -0.63
CA MET A 101 -0.86 -11.29 -0.92
C MET A 101 -0.69 -10.59 -2.27
N GLY A 102 0.52 -10.13 -2.58
CA GLY A 102 0.81 -9.50 -3.88
C GLY A 102 0.58 -10.43 -5.06
N ASN A 103 0.96 -11.70 -4.94
CA ASN A 103 0.68 -12.71 -5.96
C ASN A 103 -0.81 -12.97 -6.15
N TRP A 104 -1.58 -13.04 -5.05
CA TRP A 104 -3.04 -13.20 -5.13
C TRP A 104 -3.73 -11.97 -5.71
N ALA A 105 -3.30 -10.77 -5.35
CA ALA A 105 -3.82 -9.53 -5.91
C ALA A 105 -3.65 -9.51 -7.45
N VAL A 106 -2.48 -9.91 -7.95
CA VAL A 106 -2.22 -10.03 -9.39
C VAL A 106 -3.05 -11.12 -10.06
N LYS A 107 -3.20 -12.29 -9.43
CA LYS A 107 -4.09 -13.33 -9.96
C LYS A 107 -5.54 -12.84 -10.08
N GLY A 108 -5.97 -11.96 -9.18
CA GLY A 108 -7.29 -11.32 -9.22
C GLY A 108 -7.52 -10.42 -10.43
N LEU A 109 -6.46 -9.85 -11.03
CA LEU A 109 -6.57 -9.05 -12.26
C LEU A 109 -6.91 -9.91 -13.50
N GLY A 110 -6.83 -11.24 -13.39
CA GLY A 110 -7.15 -12.16 -14.48
C GLY A 110 -6.14 -12.16 -15.63
N SER A 111 -6.58 -12.63 -16.79
CA SER A 111 -5.77 -12.72 -18.01
C SER A 111 -5.77 -11.44 -18.86
N ASP A 112 -6.39 -10.37 -18.37
CA ASP A 112 -6.50 -9.12 -19.09
C ASP A 112 -5.20 -8.30 -18.98
N TRP A 113 -4.50 -8.19 -20.10
CA TRP A 113 -3.23 -7.46 -20.20
C TRP A 113 -3.42 -5.94 -20.23
N THR A 114 -4.64 -5.45 -20.47
CA THR A 114 -4.91 -4.01 -20.46
C THR A 114 -4.65 -3.38 -19.09
N ASN A 115 -4.88 -4.14 -18.02
CA ASN A 115 -4.60 -3.75 -16.63
C ASN A 115 -3.11 -3.50 -16.36
N TRP A 116 -2.21 -4.04 -17.19
CA TRP A 116 -0.75 -3.90 -17.04
C TRP A 116 -0.16 -2.78 -17.90
N GLY A 117 -0.92 -2.26 -18.87
CA GLY A 117 -0.48 -1.28 -19.85
C GLY A 117 -0.49 0.18 -19.39
N GLY A 118 -0.95 0.46 -18.16
CA GLY A 118 -1.16 1.82 -17.64
C GLY A 118 -2.63 2.22 -17.68
N ASN A 119 -2.95 3.51 -17.88
CA ASN A 119 -4.34 3.98 -17.94
C ASN A 119 -5.12 3.23 -19.03
N ALA A 120 -5.88 2.21 -18.64
CA ALA A 120 -6.65 1.34 -19.54
C ALA A 120 -7.67 2.15 -20.37
N LYS A 121 -8.23 3.23 -19.78
CA LYS A 121 -9.09 4.22 -20.47
C LYS A 121 -8.38 4.84 -21.68
N THR A 122 -7.14 5.29 -21.52
CA THR A 122 -6.33 5.90 -22.60
C THR A 122 -5.94 4.90 -23.69
N PHE A 123 -5.74 3.63 -23.34
CA PHE A 123 -5.46 2.58 -24.32
C PHE A 123 -6.67 2.30 -25.22
N ASN A 124 -7.87 2.14 -24.64
CA ASN A 124 -9.09 1.91 -25.40
C ASN A 124 -9.41 3.07 -26.35
N GLU A 125 -9.28 4.31 -25.90
CA GLU A 125 -9.45 5.51 -26.73
C GLU A 125 -8.44 5.57 -27.89
N LYS A 126 -7.15 5.30 -27.61
CA LYS A 126 -6.11 5.28 -28.65
C LYS A 126 -6.29 4.12 -29.62
N GLN A 127 -6.67 2.95 -29.14
CA GLN A 127 -6.91 1.78 -29.99
C GLN A 127 -8.09 2.04 -30.94
N GLN A 128 -9.16 2.68 -30.46
CA GLN A 128 -10.32 3.04 -31.29
C GLN A 128 -9.98 4.08 -32.36
N GLN A 129 -9.04 5.00 -32.08
CA GLN A 129 -8.49 5.93 -33.09
C GLN A 129 -7.53 5.26 -34.07
N LEU A 130 -6.74 4.28 -33.63
CA LEU A 130 -5.73 3.59 -34.45
C LEU A 130 -6.34 2.53 -35.37
N LEU A 131 -7.40 1.86 -34.94
CA LEU A 131 -8.17 0.90 -35.77
C LEU A 131 -8.81 1.57 -37.01
N GLY A 132 -8.95 2.91 -37.03
CA GLY A 132 -9.36 3.65 -38.22
C GLY A 132 -8.26 3.89 -39.26
N LYS A 133 -7.02 3.45 -39.01
CA LYS A 133 -5.86 3.64 -39.90
C LYS A 133 -5.15 2.30 -40.17
N GLU A 134 -5.87 1.41 -40.85
CA GLU A 134 -5.35 0.13 -41.36
C GLU A 134 -4.19 0.39 -42.35
N GLY A 135 -2.94 0.17 -41.92
CA GLY A 135 -1.78 0.13 -42.82
C GLY A 135 -0.53 0.92 -42.39
N SER A 136 -0.56 1.63 -41.25
CA SER A 136 0.62 2.38 -40.80
C SER A 136 1.55 1.55 -39.91
N LEU A 137 2.85 1.50 -40.23
CA LEU A 137 3.92 1.01 -39.35
C LEU A 137 3.84 1.62 -37.95
N MET A 138 3.35 2.87 -37.85
CA MET A 138 3.18 3.56 -36.58
C MET A 138 2.12 2.90 -35.68
N GLY A 139 1.06 2.33 -36.26
CA GLY A 139 0.06 1.54 -35.55
C GLY A 139 0.68 0.26 -34.97
N PHE A 140 1.47 -0.46 -35.77
CA PHE A 140 2.21 -1.64 -35.30
C PHE A 140 3.18 -1.30 -34.17
N PHE A 141 4.00 -0.25 -34.29
CA PHE A 141 4.94 0.15 -33.22
C PHE A 141 4.21 0.57 -31.94
N SER A 142 3.02 1.18 -32.04
CA SER A 142 2.22 1.55 -30.86
C SER A 142 1.60 0.35 -30.15
N GLN A 143 1.18 -0.68 -30.90
CA GLN A 143 0.70 -1.94 -30.33
C GLN A 143 1.85 -2.74 -29.72
N LEU A 144 2.99 -2.80 -30.41
CA LEU A 144 4.19 -3.45 -29.93
C LEU A 144 4.70 -2.78 -28.65
N SER A 145 4.79 -1.45 -28.61
CA SER A 145 5.24 -0.74 -27.42
C SER A 145 4.28 -0.94 -26.25
N PHE A 146 2.96 -0.97 -26.49
CA PHE A 146 1.97 -1.30 -25.46
C PHE A 146 2.12 -2.72 -24.92
N VAL A 147 2.28 -3.72 -25.80
CA VAL A 147 2.49 -5.11 -25.39
C VAL A 147 3.79 -5.24 -24.60
N LEU A 148 4.88 -4.67 -25.10
CA LEU A 148 6.18 -4.68 -24.42
C LEU A 148 6.09 -3.99 -23.06
N GLN A 149 5.45 -2.83 -22.98
CA GLN A 149 5.27 -2.10 -21.73
C GLN A 149 4.44 -2.90 -20.72
N SER A 150 3.34 -3.51 -21.15
CA SER A 150 2.49 -4.34 -20.30
C SER A 150 3.25 -5.56 -19.76
N ARG A 151 4.03 -6.23 -20.62
CA ARG A 151 4.86 -7.38 -20.23
C ARG A 151 6.01 -6.97 -19.32
N PHE A 152 6.63 -5.82 -19.59
CA PHE A 152 7.69 -5.26 -18.77
C PHE A 152 7.17 -4.90 -17.37
N ASN A 153 6.02 -4.25 -17.26
CA ASN A 153 5.41 -3.91 -15.97
C ASN A 153 5.09 -5.17 -15.14
N TYR A 154 4.56 -6.21 -15.78
CA TYR A 154 4.35 -7.51 -15.12
C TYR A 154 5.66 -8.13 -14.64
N TRP A 155 6.69 -8.14 -15.49
CA TRP A 155 8.02 -8.65 -15.13
C TRP A 155 8.67 -7.83 -14.02
N LEU A 156 8.54 -6.51 -14.06
CA LEU A 156 9.04 -5.60 -13.04
C LEU A 156 8.37 -5.90 -11.70
N PHE A 157 7.04 -6.03 -11.68
CA PHE A 157 6.30 -6.42 -10.47
C PHE A 157 6.76 -7.78 -9.93
N ARG A 158 6.87 -8.80 -10.80
CA ARG A 158 7.37 -10.13 -10.43
C ARG A 158 8.81 -10.08 -9.90
N GLY A 159 9.64 -9.22 -10.49
CA GLY A 159 11.00 -8.93 -10.02
C GLY A 159 10.98 -8.31 -8.62
N THR A 160 10.15 -7.29 -8.38
CA THR A 160 9.98 -6.67 -7.06
C THR A 160 9.54 -7.69 -6.01
N LEU A 161 8.57 -8.55 -6.33
CA LEU A 161 8.15 -9.63 -5.43
C LEU A 161 9.30 -10.60 -5.12
N LEU A 162 10.11 -10.94 -6.12
CA LEU A 162 11.29 -11.79 -5.95
C LEU A 162 12.33 -11.12 -5.03
N PHE A 163 12.58 -9.82 -5.20
CA PHE A 163 13.45 -9.06 -4.30
C PHE A 163 12.93 -9.06 -2.86
N ILE A 164 11.63 -8.88 -2.65
CA ILE A 164 11.01 -8.97 -1.32
C ILE A 164 11.18 -10.38 -0.74
N SER A 165 11.03 -11.43 -1.55
CA SER A 165 11.30 -12.81 -1.13
C SER A 165 12.76 -13.01 -0.73
N ILE A 166 13.71 -12.54 -1.53
CA ILE A 166 15.12 -12.60 -1.19
C ILE A 166 15.36 -11.89 0.15
N GLY A 167 14.84 -10.68 0.33
CA GLY A 167 14.95 -9.93 1.59
C GLY A 167 14.41 -10.71 2.78
N PHE A 168 13.23 -11.32 2.65
CA PHE A 168 12.64 -12.17 3.69
C PHE A 168 13.51 -13.39 4.04
N TYR A 169 14.05 -14.09 3.04
CA TYR A 169 14.93 -15.24 3.31
C TYR A 169 16.27 -14.80 3.88
N LEU A 170 16.80 -13.64 3.49
CA LEU A 170 18.00 -13.08 4.08
C LEU A 170 17.81 -12.76 5.58
N THR A 171 16.66 -12.20 5.98
CA THR A 171 16.38 -12.00 7.42
C THR A 171 16.29 -13.33 8.16
N LYS A 172 15.66 -14.34 7.57
CA LYS A 172 15.58 -15.70 8.15
C LYS A 172 16.94 -16.38 8.29
N VAL A 173 17.79 -16.28 7.27
CA VAL A 173 19.16 -16.82 7.30
C VAL A 173 19.96 -16.10 8.38
N ARG A 174 19.86 -14.77 8.45
CA ARG A 174 20.52 -13.98 9.49
C ARG A 174 20.06 -14.39 10.89
N GLU A 175 18.75 -14.49 11.13
CA GLU A 175 18.18 -14.97 12.40
C GLU A 175 18.69 -16.38 12.76
N SER A 176 18.76 -17.28 11.78
CA SER A 176 19.25 -18.65 11.97
C SER A 176 20.74 -18.70 12.32
N ILE A 177 21.55 -17.82 11.72
CA ILE A 177 22.97 -17.69 12.03
C ILE A 177 23.19 -17.07 13.41
N GLU A 178 22.45 -16.00 13.74
CA GLU A 178 22.53 -15.33 15.05
C GLU A 178 22.18 -16.30 16.19
N THR A 179 21.10 -17.07 16.04
CA THR A 179 20.70 -18.09 17.03
C THR A 179 21.68 -19.26 17.13
N TRP A 180 22.38 -19.60 16.04
CA TRP A 180 23.42 -20.63 16.03
C TRP A 180 24.73 -20.18 16.72
N ILE A 181 25.14 -18.91 16.52
CA ILE A 181 26.40 -18.37 17.08
C ILE A 181 26.23 -17.91 18.53
N ASN A 182 25.17 -17.16 18.84
CA ASN A 182 24.99 -16.52 20.14
C ASN A 182 24.08 -17.32 21.10
N GLY A 183 23.57 -18.47 20.67
CA GLY A 183 22.52 -19.20 21.39
C GLY A 183 21.14 -18.56 21.20
N ARG A 184 20.08 -19.25 21.65
CA ARG A 184 18.70 -18.75 21.56
C ARG A 184 18.51 -17.54 22.46
N ASP A 185 18.83 -16.37 21.95
CA ASP A 185 18.37 -15.13 22.54
C ASP A 185 16.89 -14.95 22.17
N GLY A 186 16.02 -14.84 23.17
CA GLY A 186 14.55 -14.76 23.01
C GLY A 186 14.05 -13.47 22.37
N ASN A 187 14.95 -12.68 21.79
CA ASN A 187 14.73 -11.34 21.26
C ASN A 187 15.02 -11.27 19.75
N SER A 188 14.97 -12.41 19.05
CA SER A 188 15.19 -12.49 17.61
C SER A 188 14.06 -11.72 16.92
N ARG A 189 14.38 -10.52 16.45
CA ARG A 189 13.44 -9.64 15.74
C ARG A 189 13.11 -10.25 14.39
N GLY A 190 11.83 -10.52 14.16
CA GLY A 190 11.35 -11.08 12.91
C GLY A 190 11.28 -10.04 11.80
N PHE A 191 11.10 -10.51 10.56
CA PHE A 191 10.86 -9.65 9.40
C PHE A 191 9.71 -8.65 9.62
N GLU A 192 8.65 -9.04 10.34
CA GLU A 192 7.53 -8.17 10.66
C GLU A 192 7.92 -7.00 11.56
N ASP A 193 8.76 -7.22 12.56
CA ASP A 193 9.23 -6.16 13.46
C ASP A 193 10.04 -5.12 12.68
N VAL A 194 10.88 -5.59 11.73
CA VAL A 194 11.64 -4.70 10.84
C VAL A 194 10.71 -3.91 9.93
N LEU A 195 9.65 -4.53 9.41
CA LEU A 195 8.67 -3.84 8.58
C LEU A 195 7.92 -2.76 9.38
N ASP A 196 7.59 -3.05 10.63
CA ASP A 196 6.89 -2.14 11.54
C ASP A 196 7.75 -0.94 11.92
N ASP A 197 9.01 -1.17 12.26
CA ASP A 197 9.98 -0.11 12.53
C ASP A 197 10.11 0.82 11.31
N ARG A 198 10.16 0.27 10.10
CA ARG A 198 10.23 1.06 8.87
C ARG A 198 8.95 1.82 8.57
N MET A 199 7.80 1.22 8.83
CA MET A 199 6.50 1.89 8.69
C MET A 199 6.39 3.05 9.67
N LYS A 200 6.78 2.84 10.94
CA LYS A 200 6.82 3.88 11.97
C LYS A 200 7.74 5.03 11.56
N GLN A 201 8.97 4.73 11.17
CA GLN A 201 9.92 5.72 10.69
C GLN A 201 9.35 6.52 9.50
N THR A 202 8.72 5.84 8.55
CA THR A 202 8.11 6.49 7.37
C THR A 202 6.96 7.42 7.77
N ILE A 203 6.14 7.02 8.75
CA ILE A 203 5.03 7.84 9.24
C ILE A 203 5.58 9.06 10.00
N GLU A 204 6.58 8.87 10.85
CA GLU A 204 7.25 9.95 11.57
C GLU A 204 7.86 10.96 10.60
N GLU A 205 8.60 10.52 9.59
CA GLU A 205 9.22 11.38 8.58
C GLU A 205 8.20 12.15 7.74
N LYS A 206 7.08 11.51 7.37
CA LYS A 206 6.14 12.08 6.41
C LYS A 206 4.97 12.82 7.03
N PHE A 207 4.56 12.46 8.24
CA PHE A 207 3.48 13.12 8.97
C PHE A 207 3.98 13.95 10.15
N GLY A 208 5.25 13.84 10.56
CA GLY A 208 5.78 14.58 11.70
C GLY A 208 5.18 14.16 13.04
N VAL A 209 4.50 13.00 13.09
CA VAL A 209 3.82 12.46 14.28
C VAL A 209 4.66 11.33 14.86
N VAL A 210 5.10 11.46 16.11
CA VAL A 210 5.70 10.35 16.87
C VAL A 210 4.57 9.44 17.35
N LEU A 211 4.45 8.24 16.78
CA LEU A 211 3.46 7.26 17.21
C LEU A 211 3.98 6.48 18.42
N ASP A 212 3.22 6.51 19.51
CA ASP A 212 3.52 5.74 20.72
C ASP A 212 3.43 4.23 20.42
N GLN A 213 4.30 3.45 21.05
CA GLN A 213 4.52 2.02 20.78
C GLN A 213 3.24 1.18 20.96
N LYS A 214 2.33 1.65 21.82
CA LYS A 214 1.06 0.99 22.15
C LYS A 214 -0.04 1.11 21.08
N VAL A 215 0.14 1.95 20.04
CA VAL A 215 -0.89 2.13 18.99
C VAL A 215 -1.00 0.89 18.08
N PHE A 216 0.04 0.07 17.99
CA PHE A 216 0.10 -1.13 17.14
C PHE A 216 -0.01 -2.46 17.91
N GLU A 217 -0.38 -2.41 19.20
CA GLU A 217 -0.54 -3.59 20.07
C GLU A 217 -2.00 -4.05 20.21
N GLY A 218 -2.90 -3.52 19.38
CA GLY A 218 -4.32 -3.90 19.32
C GLY A 218 -4.62 -5.09 18.40
#